data_AF-A0A3A0G509-F1
#
_entry.id   AF-A0A3A0G509-F1
#
_cell.length_a   1.000
_cell.length_b   1.000
_cell.length_c   1.000
_cell.angle_alpha   90.00
_cell.angle_beta   90.00
_cell.angle_gamma   90.00
#
_symmetry.space_group_name_H-M   'P 1'
#
loop_
_entity.id
_entity.type
_entity.pdbx_description
1 polymer ?
#
loop_
_entity_poly.entity_id
_entity_poly.type
_entity_poly.pdbx_seq_one_letter_code
_entity_poly.pdbx_strand_id
1 'polypeptide(L)'
;MLTHLVPLRSIDADDEDCRDLMPIAAAIGDARVVGLGEARHGDGHAYKAKVRLTKFLHAVMGFDVLAWESGLFACRDMDAALRAAGPPAPPECGIYSMWRLAEEVQPLFDLARTSAENGRRLEMAGFDCRLSDGRSDRLVAALFGFVDAVDPGLVDPAVRARVGDLIERVDRFEPPYDPTPDERMVARAAVQTLVEALLASRRRFVETHGAHEPAFWHEVLQGLLDLESCRGLDPMVDGRPVPVGRSIASTNVRDASIARLARWLVDAYYTIGCTAHSGMRGTWFETPEPIEPALPGSVEAILHDAGVDHGFIDLRGLPPGHPLRAPVRARPLGHGQQVAVWPRHLDALCFVDRGFPATRARQPA
;
A
#
# COMPACT_ATOMS: atom_id res chain seq x y z
N MET A 1 -28.40 12.14 2.92
CA MET A 1 -27.00 11.84 3.30
C MET A 1 -26.96 11.05 4.60
N LEU A 2 -27.47 11.60 5.72
CA LEU A 2 -27.44 10.91 7.03
C LEU A 2 -28.23 9.59 7.11
N THR A 3 -29.23 9.38 6.24
CA THR A 3 -30.03 8.14 6.21
C THR A 3 -29.28 6.90 5.69
N HIS A 4 -28.10 7.08 5.10
CA HIS A 4 -27.22 6.00 4.63
C HIS A 4 -25.87 5.99 5.35
N LEU A 5 -25.79 6.74 6.46
CA LEU A 5 -24.65 6.73 7.35
C LEU A 5 -24.78 5.57 8.33
N VAL A 6 -23.71 4.78 8.45
CA VAL A 6 -23.53 3.84 9.56
C VAL A 6 -22.68 4.55 10.61
N PRO A 7 -23.22 4.93 11.77
CA PRO A 7 -22.42 5.53 12.84
C PRO A 7 -21.46 4.48 13.40
N LEU A 8 -20.19 4.85 13.57
CA LEU A 8 -19.20 4.00 14.21
C LEU A 8 -19.05 4.43 15.67
N ARG A 9 -19.04 3.48 16.60
CA ARG A 9 -18.91 3.78 18.03
C ARG A 9 -17.48 4.18 18.39
N SER A 10 -16.50 3.64 17.68
CA SER A 10 -15.08 3.82 17.98
C SER A 10 -14.23 3.65 16.72
N ILE A 11 -13.04 4.25 16.73
CA ILE A 11 -11.96 3.90 15.81
C ILE A 11 -10.82 3.17 16.53
N ASP A 12 -10.95 2.93 17.84
CA ASP A 12 -9.92 2.27 18.64
C ASP A 12 -9.73 0.81 18.20
N ALA A 13 -8.48 0.43 17.96
CA ALA A 13 -8.11 -0.90 17.51
C ALA A 13 -8.32 -1.96 18.60
N ASP A 14 -8.38 -1.56 19.88
CA ASP A 14 -8.58 -2.47 21.01
C ASP A 14 -10.05 -2.63 21.39
N ASP A 15 -10.94 -1.96 20.67
CA ASP A 15 -12.38 -2.12 20.84
C ASP A 15 -12.88 -3.40 20.14
N GLU A 16 -12.98 -4.48 20.91
CA GLU A 16 -13.36 -5.82 20.44
C GLU A 16 -14.84 -5.95 20.06
N ASP A 17 -15.72 -5.05 20.51
CA ASP A 17 -17.13 -5.09 20.12
C ASP A 17 -17.30 -4.54 18.70
N CYS A 18 -17.48 -5.46 17.76
CA CYS A 18 -17.61 -5.18 16.34
C CYS A 18 -19.06 -5.09 15.83
N ARG A 19 -20.07 -5.00 16.72
CA ARG A 19 -21.49 -4.92 16.29
C ARG A 19 -21.77 -3.71 15.41
N ASP A 20 -21.09 -2.58 15.66
CA ASP A 20 -21.17 -1.38 14.82
C ASP A 20 -20.50 -1.54 13.44
N LEU A 21 -19.66 -2.56 13.26
CA LEU A 21 -19.00 -2.89 11.97
C LEU A 21 -19.78 -3.90 11.14
N MET A 22 -20.77 -4.61 11.69
CA MET A 22 -21.57 -5.59 10.94
C MET A 22 -22.28 -5.01 9.70
N PRO A 23 -22.81 -3.76 9.70
CA PRO A 23 -23.33 -3.14 8.48
C PRO A 23 -22.26 -2.95 7.40
N ILE A 24 -20.99 -2.78 7.77
CA ILE A 24 -19.86 -2.71 6.81
C ILE A 24 -19.66 -4.06 6.13
N ALA A 25 -19.75 -5.18 6.87
CA ALA A 25 -19.67 -6.51 6.27
C ALA A 25 -20.79 -6.75 5.24
N ALA A 26 -22.00 -6.30 5.55
CA ALA A 26 -23.13 -6.37 4.62
C ALA A 26 -22.88 -5.52 3.35
N ALA A 27 -22.27 -4.33 3.50
CA ALA A 27 -21.92 -3.47 2.37
C ALA A 27 -20.80 -4.06 1.49
N ILE A 28 -19.79 -4.68 2.10
CA ILE A 28 -18.68 -5.34 1.40
C ILE A 28 -19.18 -6.57 0.62
N GLY A 29 -20.08 -7.36 1.21
CA GLY A 29 -20.66 -8.53 0.57
C GLY A 29 -19.64 -9.64 0.34
N ASP A 30 -19.56 -10.13 -0.89
CA ASP A 30 -18.68 -11.23 -1.34
C ASP A 30 -17.37 -10.74 -1.99
N ALA A 31 -17.04 -9.45 -1.84
CA ALA A 31 -15.82 -8.89 -2.39
C ALA A 31 -14.58 -9.63 -1.86
N ARG A 32 -13.70 -10.05 -2.77
CA ARG A 32 -12.47 -10.78 -2.41
C ARG A 32 -11.33 -9.87 -1.96
N VAL A 33 -11.39 -8.58 -2.30
CA VAL A 33 -10.42 -7.57 -1.85
C VAL A 33 -11.12 -6.31 -1.39
N VAL A 34 -10.61 -5.77 -0.29
CA VAL A 34 -11.02 -4.49 0.28
C VAL A 34 -9.80 -3.57 0.33
N GLY A 35 -9.78 -2.53 -0.48
CA GLY A 35 -8.80 -1.46 -0.45
C GLY A 35 -9.10 -0.48 0.68
N LEU A 36 -8.12 -0.26 1.57
CA LEU A 36 -8.23 0.64 2.73
C LEU A 36 -7.35 1.89 2.51
N GLY A 37 -7.92 2.93 1.91
CA GLY A 37 -7.24 4.18 1.62
C GLY A 37 -7.12 5.12 2.82
N GLU A 38 -6.17 6.05 2.76
CA GLU A 38 -5.97 7.13 3.73
C GLU A 38 -5.79 8.46 2.99
N ALA A 39 -6.25 9.55 3.60
CA ALA A 39 -6.15 10.86 2.97
C ALA A 39 -4.68 11.30 2.88
N ARG A 40 -3.92 11.18 3.97
CA ARG A 40 -2.48 11.45 3.97
C ARG A 40 -1.75 10.40 4.81
N HIS A 41 -0.54 10.07 4.38
CA HIS A 41 0.36 9.27 5.20
C HIS A 41 0.64 9.98 6.54
N GLY A 42 0.64 9.21 7.62
CA GLY A 42 0.77 9.75 8.97
C GLY A 42 -0.55 10.16 9.62
N ASP A 43 -1.70 9.98 8.98
CA ASP A 43 -2.99 10.22 9.63
C ASP A 43 -3.28 9.14 10.68
N GLY A 44 -2.90 9.41 11.94
CA GLY A 44 -3.05 8.46 13.06
C GLY A 44 -4.50 8.00 13.25
N HIS A 45 -5.47 8.89 13.02
CA HIS A 45 -6.90 8.56 13.04
C HIS A 45 -7.30 7.56 11.94
N ALA A 46 -6.78 7.73 10.72
CA ALA A 46 -7.00 6.80 9.63
C ALA A 46 -6.31 5.46 9.92
N TYR A 47 -5.09 5.47 10.48
CA TYR A 47 -4.40 4.26 10.90
C TYR A 47 -5.21 3.48 11.94
N LYS A 48 -5.71 4.11 13.01
CA LYS A 48 -6.55 3.45 14.02
C LYS A 48 -7.79 2.82 13.39
N ALA A 49 -8.54 3.58 12.59
CA ALA A 49 -9.73 3.08 11.91
C ALA A 49 -9.41 1.88 10.99
N LYS A 50 -8.34 1.96 10.20
CA LYS A 50 -7.88 0.89 9.30
C LYS A 50 -7.43 -0.35 10.07
N VAL A 51 -6.75 -0.20 11.20
CA VAL A 51 -6.35 -1.32 12.06
C VAL A 51 -7.58 -2.03 12.64
N ARG A 52 -8.54 -1.28 13.18
CA ARG A 52 -9.82 -1.84 13.69
C ARG A 52 -10.58 -2.58 12.59
N LEU A 53 -10.69 -1.98 11.41
CA LEU A 53 -11.33 -2.61 10.24
C LEU A 53 -10.59 -3.87 9.81
N THR A 54 -9.26 -3.85 9.74
CA THR A 54 -8.46 -5.03 9.36
C THR A 54 -8.66 -6.19 10.32
N LYS A 55 -8.63 -5.94 11.64
CA LYS A 55 -8.94 -6.94 12.67
C LYS A 55 -10.34 -7.55 12.44
N PHE A 56 -11.34 -6.71 12.18
CA PHE A 56 -12.71 -7.15 11.89
C PHE A 56 -12.83 -7.98 10.59
N LEU A 57 -12.26 -7.49 9.48
CA LEU A 57 -12.29 -8.17 8.19
C LEU A 57 -11.64 -9.56 8.27
N HIS A 58 -10.52 -9.67 8.98
CA HIS A 58 -9.86 -10.95 9.20
C HIS A 58 -10.70 -11.88 10.09
N ALA A 59 -11.12 -11.38 11.27
CA ALA A 59 -11.82 -12.19 12.25
C ALA A 59 -13.20 -12.67 11.76
N VAL A 60 -13.99 -11.78 11.15
CA VAL A 60 -15.41 -11.98 10.84
C VAL A 60 -15.64 -12.32 9.37
N MET A 61 -14.92 -11.70 8.44
CA MET A 61 -15.15 -11.87 7.00
C MET A 61 -14.16 -12.82 6.31
N GLY A 62 -13.12 -13.29 7.01
CA GLY A 62 -12.18 -14.29 6.47
C GLY A 62 -11.16 -13.74 5.49
N PHE A 63 -10.83 -12.44 5.58
CA PHE A 63 -9.70 -11.90 4.82
C PHE A 63 -8.38 -12.31 5.47
N ASP A 64 -7.58 -13.10 4.75
CA ASP A 64 -6.33 -13.68 5.27
C ASP A 64 -5.06 -13.05 4.68
N VAL A 65 -5.19 -12.01 3.83
CA VAL A 65 -4.04 -11.28 3.24
C VAL A 65 -4.20 -9.79 3.47
N LEU A 66 -3.18 -9.17 4.08
CA LEU A 66 -3.00 -7.72 4.17
C LEU A 66 -1.88 -7.28 3.22
N ALA A 67 -2.29 -6.68 2.11
CA ALA A 67 -1.37 -6.14 1.12
C ALA A 67 -1.06 -4.65 1.41
N TRP A 68 0.21 -4.28 1.37
CA TRP A 68 0.72 -2.94 1.67
C TRP A 68 1.16 -2.22 0.40
N GLU A 69 0.96 -0.89 0.37
CA GLU A 69 1.55 0.02 -0.64
C GLU A 69 3.07 0.15 -0.39
N SER A 70 3.77 -0.98 -0.48
CA SER A 70 5.20 -1.19 -0.25
C SER A 70 5.69 -2.32 -1.15
N GLY A 71 7.01 -2.45 -1.26
CA GLY A 71 7.65 -3.30 -2.25
C GLY A 71 7.26 -4.76 -2.13
N LEU A 72 6.94 -5.37 -3.27
CA LEU A 72 6.53 -6.78 -3.38
C LEU A 72 7.52 -7.74 -2.69
N PHE A 73 8.82 -7.59 -2.96
CA PHE A 73 9.87 -8.43 -2.38
C PHE A 73 10.03 -8.21 -0.87
N ALA A 74 10.13 -6.95 -0.44
CA ALA A 74 10.33 -6.58 0.95
C ALA A 74 9.20 -7.08 1.85
N CYS A 75 7.95 -6.98 1.40
CA CYS A 75 6.80 -7.51 2.14
C CYS A 75 6.81 -9.04 2.24
N ARG A 76 7.26 -9.77 1.20
CA ARG A 76 7.40 -11.24 1.26
C ARG A 76 8.45 -11.64 2.28
N ASP A 77 9.58 -10.94 2.33
CA ASP A 77 10.64 -11.17 3.31
C ASP A 77 10.16 -10.87 4.74
N MET A 78 9.43 -9.77 4.92
CA MET A 78 8.78 -9.43 6.20
C MET A 78 7.79 -10.50 6.64
N ASP A 79 6.97 -11.01 5.72
CA ASP A 79 6.02 -12.07 5.97
C ASP A 79 6.70 -13.36 6.44
N ALA A 80 7.79 -13.76 5.77
CA ALA A 80 8.61 -14.90 6.16
C ALA A 80 9.25 -14.71 7.54
N ALA A 81 9.74 -13.50 7.86
CA ALA A 81 10.29 -13.18 9.18
C ALA A 81 9.22 -13.30 10.29
N LEU A 82 8.01 -12.79 10.04
CA LEU A 82 6.88 -12.91 10.95
C LEU A 82 6.48 -14.37 11.22
N ARG A 83 6.69 -15.30 10.27
CA ARG A 83 6.44 -16.74 10.43
C ARG A 83 7.47 -17.44 11.35
N ALA A 84 8.70 -16.93 11.43
CA ALA A 84 9.81 -17.63 12.09
C ALA A 84 9.95 -17.38 13.61
N ALA A 85 8.98 -16.67 14.24
CA ALA A 85 8.81 -16.48 15.69
C ALA A 85 9.62 -15.39 16.43
N GLY A 86 9.59 -14.14 15.94
CA GLY A 86 9.91 -12.92 16.73
C GLY A 86 9.36 -11.64 16.06
N PRO A 87 9.14 -10.52 16.79
CA PRO A 87 8.80 -9.23 16.16
C PRO A 87 9.90 -8.89 15.13
N PRO A 88 9.57 -8.40 13.93
CA PRO A 88 10.60 -8.06 12.96
C PRO A 88 11.53 -7.03 13.59
N ALA A 89 12.78 -7.41 13.85
CA ALA A 89 13.74 -6.50 14.44
C ALA A 89 13.97 -5.38 13.42
N PRO A 90 13.95 -4.08 13.79
CA PRO A 90 14.45 -3.05 12.90
C PRO A 90 15.88 -3.40 12.47
N PRO A 91 16.17 -3.76 11.19
CA PRO A 91 15.62 -3.24 9.93
C PRO A 91 14.63 -4.10 9.09
N GLU A 92 14.15 -5.25 9.55
CA GLU A 92 13.49 -6.32 8.76
C GLU A 92 12.01 -6.10 8.37
N CYS A 93 11.43 -4.94 8.65
CA CYS A 93 10.05 -4.67 8.30
C CYS A 93 10.00 -4.01 6.91
N GLY A 94 9.43 -4.76 5.96
CA GLY A 94 9.43 -4.49 4.52
C GLY A 94 8.47 -3.39 4.05
N ILE A 95 7.82 -2.68 4.97
CA ILE A 95 6.94 -1.55 4.66
C ILE A 95 7.61 -0.23 5.03
N TYR A 96 7.17 0.86 4.39
CA TYR A 96 7.73 2.19 4.64
C TYR A 96 7.61 2.62 6.12
N SER A 97 8.57 3.45 6.53
CA SER A 97 8.72 3.92 7.92
C SER A 97 7.50 4.69 8.45
N MET A 98 6.72 5.33 7.57
CA MET A 98 5.48 6.04 7.93
C MET A 98 4.41 5.12 8.53
N TRP A 99 4.37 3.84 8.18
CA TRP A 99 3.47 2.85 8.78
C TRP A 99 4.20 2.02 9.83
N ARG A 100 5.38 1.49 9.47
CA ARG A 100 6.16 0.61 10.33
C ARG A 100 6.44 1.19 11.72
N LEU A 101 6.70 2.49 11.80
CA LEU A 101 7.06 3.16 13.05
C LEU A 101 5.90 3.93 13.67
N ALA A 102 4.68 3.78 13.15
CA ALA A 102 3.48 4.32 13.76
C ALA A 102 2.98 3.38 14.86
N GLU A 103 2.72 3.92 16.06
CA GLU A 103 2.18 3.19 17.21
C GLU A 103 0.83 2.54 16.85
N GLU A 104 -0.02 3.29 16.14
CA GLU A 104 -1.35 2.87 15.74
C GLU A 104 -1.35 1.65 14.82
N VAL A 105 -0.25 1.40 14.10
CA VAL A 105 -0.09 0.28 13.14
C VAL A 105 0.46 -0.98 13.81
N GLN A 106 1.16 -0.86 14.95
CA GLN A 106 1.81 -1.99 15.62
C GLN A 106 0.89 -3.20 15.87
N PRO A 107 -0.40 -3.03 16.25
CA PRO A 107 -1.29 -4.17 16.47
C PRO A 107 -1.47 -5.10 15.26
N LEU A 108 -1.20 -4.64 14.03
CA LEU A 108 -1.29 -5.49 12.84
C LEU A 108 -0.12 -6.47 12.72
N PHE A 109 1.08 -6.10 13.18
CA PHE A 109 2.21 -7.03 13.23
C PHE A 109 1.97 -8.11 14.29
N ASP A 110 1.42 -7.72 15.44
CA ASP A 110 1.03 -8.67 16.48
C ASP A 110 -0.05 -9.62 15.96
N LEU A 111 -1.07 -9.10 15.25
CA LEU A 111 -2.11 -9.92 14.62
C LEU A 111 -1.53 -10.92 13.61
N ALA A 112 -0.64 -10.50 12.71
CA ALA A 112 -0.03 -11.42 11.73
C ALA A 112 0.81 -12.51 12.39
N ARG A 113 1.44 -12.22 13.54
CA ARG A 113 2.19 -13.21 14.31
C ARG A 113 1.26 -14.20 15.02
N THR A 114 0.25 -13.71 15.74
CA THR A 114 -0.61 -14.55 16.61
C THR A 114 -1.71 -15.27 15.85
N SER A 115 -2.21 -14.72 14.74
CA SER A 115 -3.23 -15.37 13.90
C SER A 115 -2.76 -16.69 13.28
N ALA A 116 -1.45 -16.85 13.08
CA ALA A 116 -0.85 -18.10 12.60
C ALA A 116 -1.16 -19.30 13.51
N GLU A 117 -1.27 -19.08 14.82
CA GLU A 117 -1.55 -20.13 15.82
C GLU A 117 -2.99 -20.66 15.70
N ASN A 118 -3.89 -19.88 15.11
CA ASN A 118 -5.32 -20.17 15.01
C ASN A 118 -5.74 -20.76 13.65
N GLY A 119 -4.78 -21.15 12.81
CA GLY A 119 -5.03 -21.79 11.51
C GLY A 119 -5.58 -20.86 10.41
N ARG A 120 -5.78 -19.58 10.71
CA ARG A 120 -6.14 -18.52 9.75
C ARG A 120 -5.15 -17.38 9.90
N ARG A 121 -3.98 -17.53 9.27
CA ARG A 121 -2.91 -16.55 9.38
C ARG A 121 -3.23 -15.32 8.55
N LEU A 122 -2.98 -14.13 9.08
CA LEU A 122 -2.92 -12.91 8.28
C LEU A 122 -1.55 -12.81 7.60
N GLU A 123 -1.52 -13.11 6.31
CA GLU A 123 -0.36 -12.96 5.43
C GLU A 123 -0.11 -11.50 5.08
N MET A 124 1.15 -11.10 5.04
CA MET A 124 1.59 -9.78 4.63
C MET A 124 2.10 -9.82 3.19
N ALA A 125 1.57 -8.93 2.34
CA ALA A 125 1.98 -8.82 0.94
C ALA A 125 2.32 -7.37 0.58
N GLY A 126 3.01 -7.16 -0.55
CA GLY A 126 3.33 -5.84 -1.09
C GLY A 126 2.81 -5.73 -2.51
N PHE A 127 2.40 -4.53 -2.92
CA PHE A 127 1.90 -4.29 -4.27
C PHE A 127 2.39 -2.96 -4.87
N ASP A 128 3.50 -2.41 -4.35
CA ASP A 128 4.22 -1.28 -4.96
C ASP A 128 5.40 -1.79 -5.80
N CYS A 129 5.67 -1.12 -6.91
CA CYS A 129 6.84 -1.38 -7.75
C CYS A 129 8.13 -0.78 -7.17
N ARG A 130 8.00 0.09 -6.17
CA ARG A 130 9.13 0.69 -5.44
C ARG A 130 9.75 -0.29 -4.44
N LEU A 131 11.04 -0.12 -4.21
CA LEU A 131 11.74 -0.76 -3.10
C LEU A 131 11.46 0.02 -1.80
N SER A 132 11.24 -0.68 -0.69
CA SER A 132 10.70 -0.10 0.54
C SER A 132 11.51 -0.36 1.81
N ASP A 133 12.54 -1.21 1.76
CA ASP A 133 13.30 -1.65 2.93
C ASP A 133 14.77 -1.24 2.93
N GLY A 134 15.29 -0.68 1.83
CA GLY A 134 16.71 -0.32 1.72
C GLY A 134 17.64 -1.53 1.73
N ARG A 135 17.14 -2.72 1.35
CA ARG A 135 17.85 -4.00 1.35
C ARG A 135 18.02 -4.57 -0.06
N SER A 136 18.44 -3.72 -0.99
CA SER A 136 18.85 -4.13 -2.34
C SER A 136 19.81 -5.32 -2.36
N ASP A 137 20.71 -5.44 -1.37
CA ASP A 137 21.61 -6.58 -1.17
C ASP A 137 20.86 -7.92 -1.12
N ARG A 138 19.77 -7.98 -0.35
CA ARG A 138 18.95 -9.19 -0.20
C ARG A 138 18.18 -9.51 -1.46
N LEU A 139 17.61 -8.49 -2.11
CA LEU A 139 16.91 -8.67 -3.38
C LEU A 139 17.83 -9.24 -4.46
N VAL A 140 19.03 -8.68 -4.63
CA VAL A 140 20.02 -9.15 -5.61
C VAL A 140 20.44 -10.59 -5.30
N ALA A 141 20.77 -10.88 -4.04
CA ALA A 141 21.17 -12.23 -3.63
C ALA A 141 20.06 -13.26 -3.85
N ALA A 142 18.81 -12.94 -3.49
CA ALA A 142 17.67 -13.83 -3.66
C ALA A 142 17.30 -14.06 -5.13
N LEU A 143 17.31 -13.00 -5.95
CA LEU A 143 17.02 -13.08 -7.38
C LEU A 143 18.00 -14.00 -8.09
N PHE A 144 19.30 -13.81 -7.84
CA PHE A 144 20.32 -14.60 -8.48
C PHE A 144 20.48 -15.99 -7.89
N GLY A 145 20.22 -16.19 -6.59
CA GLY A 145 20.08 -17.52 -6.00
C GLY A 145 18.93 -18.33 -6.63
N PHE A 146 17.80 -17.68 -6.92
CA PHE A 146 16.68 -18.29 -7.64
C PHE A 146 17.07 -18.75 -9.06
N VAL A 147 17.82 -17.93 -9.80
CA VAL A 147 18.35 -18.27 -11.12
C VAL A 147 19.38 -19.40 -11.04
N ASP A 148 20.34 -19.31 -10.12
CA ASP A 148 21.47 -20.24 -10.01
C ASP A 148 21.03 -21.64 -9.58
N ALA A 149 19.94 -21.76 -8.83
CA ALA A 149 19.33 -23.04 -8.49
C ALA A 149 18.80 -23.81 -9.70
N VAL A 150 18.50 -23.13 -10.81
CA VAL A 150 18.15 -23.77 -12.09
C VAL A 150 19.40 -24.00 -12.93
N ASP A 151 20.21 -22.96 -13.09
CA ASP A 151 21.43 -22.98 -13.91
C ASP A 151 22.27 -21.71 -13.68
N PRO A 152 23.44 -21.83 -13.05
CA PRO A 152 24.33 -20.70 -12.79
C PRO A 152 24.83 -20.00 -14.07
N GLY A 153 24.81 -20.71 -15.21
CA GLY A 153 25.22 -20.18 -16.52
C GLY A 153 24.08 -19.62 -17.36
N LEU A 154 22.84 -19.59 -16.83
CA LEU A 154 21.66 -19.19 -17.60
C LEU A 154 21.71 -17.72 -18.06
N VAL A 155 22.32 -16.86 -17.26
CA VAL A 155 22.33 -15.41 -17.46
C VAL A 155 23.76 -14.93 -17.51
N ASP A 156 24.08 -14.17 -18.56
CA ASP A 156 25.41 -13.60 -18.77
C ASP A 156 25.86 -12.76 -17.57
N PRO A 157 27.11 -12.89 -17.08
CA PRO A 157 27.62 -12.13 -15.95
C PRO A 157 27.48 -10.61 -16.08
N ALA A 158 27.56 -10.05 -17.28
CA ALA A 158 27.38 -8.62 -17.51
C ALA A 158 25.91 -8.20 -17.38
N VAL A 159 24.95 -9.07 -17.74
CA VAL A 159 23.53 -8.84 -17.46
C VAL A 159 23.28 -8.86 -15.96
N ARG A 160 23.87 -9.83 -15.24
CA ARG A 160 23.76 -9.93 -13.77
C ARG A 160 24.27 -8.66 -13.08
N ALA A 161 25.47 -8.22 -13.45
CA ALA A 161 26.07 -7.00 -12.91
C ALA A 161 25.18 -5.77 -13.14
N ARG A 162 24.68 -5.58 -14.37
CA ARG A 162 23.82 -4.43 -14.69
C ARG A 162 22.49 -4.43 -13.93
N VAL A 163 21.87 -5.59 -13.77
CA VAL A 163 20.62 -5.71 -13.00
C VAL A 163 20.89 -5.44 -11.52
N GLY A 164 21.99 -5.97 -10.96
CA GLY A 164 22.43 -5.67 -9.59
C GLY A 164 22.68 -4.17 -9.37
N ASP A 165 23.47 -3.55 -10.25
CA ASP A 165 23.77 -2.12 -10.20
C ASP A 165 22.49 -1.27 -10.28
N LEU A 166 21.53 -1.66 -11.14
CA LEU A 166 20.25 -0.97 -11.22
C LEU A 166 19.51 -1.05 -9.89
N ILE A 167 19.33 -2.24 -9.33
CA ILE A 167 18.64 -2.47 -8.06
C ILE A 167 19.25 -1.62 -6.94
N GLU A 168 20.58 -1.64 -6.79
CA GLU A 168 21.28 -0.84 -5.79
C GLU A 168 21.16 0.67 -6.03
N ARG A 169 21.12 1.11 -7.29
CA ARG A 169 20.95 2.54 -7.61
C ARG A 169 19.52 3.00 -7.34
N VAL A 170 18.48 2.22 -7.70
CA VAL A 170 17.07 2.63 -7.49
C VAL A 170 16.61 2.57 -6.03
N ASP A 171 17.26 1.75 -5.21
CA ASP A 171 17.04 1.63 -3.76
C ASP A 171 17.67 2.80 -2.98
N ARG A 172 18.76 3.37 -3.49
CA ARG A 172 19.46 4.48 -2.84
C ARG A 172 18.64 5.77 -2.84
N PHE A 173 18.56 6.38 -1.66
CA PHE A 173 17.99 7.72 -1.50
C PHE A 173 18.99 8.83 -1.87
N GLU A 174 20.28 8.65 -1.55
CA GLU A 174 21.34 9.63 -1.79
C GLU A 174 22.66 8.94 -2.26
N PRO A 175 23.26 9.41 -3.38
CA PRO A 175 22.67 10.31 -4.35
C PRO A 175 21.46 9.67 -5.03
N PRO A 176 20.43 10.46 -5.40
CA PRO A 176 19.29 9.92 -6.10
C PRO A 176 19.71 9.30 -7.43
N TYR A 177 19.04 8.22 -7.82
CA TYR A 177 19.22 7.62 -9.14
C TYR A 177 18.84 8.60 -10.26
N ASP A 178 19.85 9.13 -10.96
CA ASP A 178 19.69 10.03 -12.12
C ASP A 178 20.50 9.51 -13.31
N PRO A 179 19.99 8.52 -14.06
CA PRO A 179 20.68 7.95 -15.22
C PRO A 179 20.53 8.83 -16.47
N THR A 180 21.50 8.73 -17.38
CA THR A 180 21.35 9.26 -18.75
C THR A 180 20.36 8.40 -19.56
N PRO A 181 19.79 8.89 -20.68
CA PRO A 181 18.95 8.06 -21.56
C PRO A 181 19.62 6.76 -22.01
N ASP A 182 20.93 6.79 -22.28
CA ASP A 182 21.69 5.59 -22.67
C ASP A 182 21.85 4.62 -21.50
N GLU A 183 22.16 5.12 -20.30
CA GLU A 183 22.20 4.29 -19.08
C GLU A 183 20.85 3.61 -18.82
N ARG A 184 19.74 4.34 -18.99
CA ARG A 184 18.38 3.78 -18.87
C ARG A 184 18.15 2.67 -19.89
N MET A 185 18.45 2.94 -21.16
CA MET A 185 18.28 1.95 -22.23
C MET A 185 19.07 0.66 -21.93
N VAL A 186 20.33 0.79 -21.50
CA VAL A 186 21.19 -0.35 -21.16
C VAL A 186 20.68 -1.11 -19.95
N ALA A 187 20.27 -0.43 -18.88
CA ALA A 187 19.74 -1.05 -17.67
C ALA A 187 18.43 -1.81 -17.96
N ARG A 188 17.49 -1.18 -18.69
CA ARG A 188 16.24 -1.82 -19.12
C ARG A 188 16.49 -3.05 -19.98
N ALA A 189 17.41 -2.95 -20.95
CA ALA A 189 17.75 -4.09 -21.81
C ALA A 189 18.30 -5.27 -21.01
N ALA A 190 19.09 -5.02 -19.96
CA ALA A 190 19.57 -6.06 -19.07
C ALA A 190 18.43 -6.74 -18.28
N VAL A 191 17.51 -5.96 -17.69
CA VAL A 191 16.34 -6.51 -16.99
C VAL A 191 15.44 -7.30 -17.96
N GLN A 192 15.21 -6.78 -19.15
CA GLN A 192 14.42 -7.45 -20.19
C GLN A 192 15.06 -8.77 -20.63
N THR A 193 16.39 -8.80 -20.81
CA THR A 193 17.14 -10.02 -21.14
C THR A 193 16.96 -11.07 -20.04
N LEU A 194 16.98 -10.66 -18.77
CA LEU A 194 16.73 -11.55 -17.64
C LEU A 194 15.29 -12.09 -17.67
N VAL A 195 14.28 -11.22 -17.86
CA VAL A 195 12.87 -11.64 -18.00
C VAL A 195 12.70 -12.66 -19.12
N GLU A 196 13.29 -12.41 -20.29
CA GLU A 196 13.25 -13.33 -21.43
C GLU A 196 13.91 -14.68 -21.13
N ALA A 197 15.04 -14.69 -20.41
CA ALA A 197 15.68 -15.92 -19.97
C ALA A 197 14.79 -16.74 -19.01
N LEU A 198 14.11 -16.07 -18.07
CA LEU A 198 13.14 -16.71 -17.16
C LEU A 198 11.96 -17.31 -17.94
N LEU A 199 11.39 -16.58 -18.89
CA LEU A 199 10.26 -17.03 -19.70
C LEU A 199 10.65 -18.18 -20.64
N ALA A 200 11.81 -18.08 -21.31
CA ALA A 200 12.32 -19.14 -22.19
C ALA A 200 12.63 -20.43 -21.44
N SER A 201 13.07 -20.32 -20.17
CA SER A 201 13.36 -21.46 -19.29
C SER A 201 12.23 -21.77 -18.30
N ARG A 202 11.01 -21.23 -18.49
CA ARG A 202 9.93 -21.30 -17.51
C ARG A 202 9.64 -22.71 -17.01
N ARG A 203 9.67 -23.72 -17.89
CA ARG A 203 9.43 -25.12 -17.51
C ARG A 203 10.42 -25.58 -16.43
N ARG A 204 11.72 -25.30 -16.62
CA ARG A 204 12.79 -25.68 -15.67
C ARG A 204 12.59 -24.96 -14.34
N PHE A 205 12.26 -23.68 -14.37
CA PHE A 205 11.96 -22.91 -13.17
C PHE A 205 10.75 -23.45 -12.39
N VAL A 206 9.69 -23.85 -13.09
CA VAL A 206 8.51 -24.48 -12.46
C VAL A 206 8.84 -25.85 -11.87
N GLU A 207 9.68 -26.65 -12.56
CA GLU A 207 10.13 -27.95 -12.06
C GLU A 207 11.01 -27.82 -10.80
N THR A 208 11.88 -26.82 -10.73
CA THR A 208 12.78 -26.59 -9.59
C THR A 208 12.09 -25.90 -8.41
N HIS A 209 11.27 -24.87 -8.66
CA HIS A 209 10.76 -23.96 -7.62
C HIS A 209 9.24 -24.01 -7.43
N GLY A 210 8.52 -24.76 -8.26
CA GLY A 210 7.06 -24.72 -8.32
C GLY A 210 6.51 -23.58 -9.18
N ALA A 211 5.20 -23.58 -9.43
CA ALA A 211 4.57 -22.67 -10.40
C ALA A 211 4.49 -21.21 -9.94
N HIS A 212 4.49 -20.96 -8.63
CA HIS A 212 4.29 -19.63 -8.05
C HIS A 212 5.56 -18.78 -8.06
N GLU A 213 6.73 -19.36 -7.74
CA GLU A 213 7.99 -18.61 -7.67
C GLU A 213 8.40 -17.93 -8.98
N PRO A 214 8.31 -18.57 -10.16
CA PRO A 214 8.66 -17.93 -11.42
C PRO A 214 7.71 -16.78 -11.77
N ALA A 215 6.43 -16.88 -11.38
CA ALA A 215 5.47 -15.79 -11.55
C ALA A 215 5.83 -14.63 -10.61
N PHE A 216 6.14 -14.91 -9.35
CA PHE A 216 6.58 -13.88 -8.40
C PHE A 216 7.81 -13.12 -8.90
N TRP A 217 8.85 -13.83 -9.35
CA TRP A 217 10.08 -13.18 -9.84
C TRP A 217 9.86 -12.38 -11.13
N HIS A 218 8.96 -12.85 -12.00
CA HIS A 218 8.52 -12.06 -13.14
C HIS A 218 7.89 -10.73 -12.71
N GLU A 219 7.02 -10.75 -11.70
CA GLU A 219 6.39 -9.53 -11.17
C GLU A 219 7.39 -8.57 -10.51
N VAL A 220 8.38 -9.09 -9.81
CA VAL A 220 9.48 -8.28 -9.24
C VAL A 220 10.27 -7.58 -10.35
N LEU A 221 10.65 -8.31 -11.41
CA LEU A 221 11.39 -7.74 -12.54
C LEU A 221 10.57 -6.73 -13.35
N GLN A 222 9.26 -7.00 -13.52
CA GLN A 222 8.37 -6.05 -14.16
C GLN A 222 8.19 -4.79 -13.31
N GLY A 223 8.08 -4.92 -11.99
CA GLY A 223 8.08 -3.79 -11.06
C GLY A 223 9.36 -2.95 -11.17
N LEU A 224 10.51 -3.58 -11.35
CA LEU A 224 11.78 -2.87 -11.58
C LEU A 224 11.78 -2.06 -12.88
N LEU A 225 11.23 -2.61 -13.97
CA LEU A 225 11.03 -1.88 -15.23
C LEU A 225 10.04 -0.71 -15.08
N ASP A 226 8.95 -0.90 -14.35
CA ASP A 226 7.94 0.12 -14.09
C ASP A 226 8.54 1.26 -13.24
N LEU A 227 9.28 0.92 -12.19
CA LEU A 227 10.01 1.87 -11.34
C LEU A 227 11.03 2.68 -12.13
N GLU A 228 11.81 2.03 -12.98
CA GLU A 228 12.78 2.70 -13.84
C GLU A 228 12.06 3.65 -14.82
N SER A 229 10.89 3.25 -15.35
CA SER A 229 10.07 4.10 -16.23
C SER A 229 9.56 5.38 -15.55
N CYS A 230 9.36 5.35 -14.23
CA CYS A 230 8.99 6.54 -13.47
C CYS A 230 10.16 7.54 -13.36
N ARG A 231 11.41 7.09 -13.42
CA ARG A 231 12.61 7.88 -13.12
C ARG A 231 12.99 8.77 -14.30
N GLY A 232 12.76 10.08 -14.14
CA GLY A 232 12.98 11.11 -15.17
C GLY A 232 11.68 11.72 -15.71
N LEU A 233 10.52 11.25 -15.25
CA LEU A 233 9.22 11.90 -15.48
C LEU A 233 8.92 12.99 -14.46
N ASP A 234 9.68 13.05 -13.36
CA ASP A 234 9.58 14.11 -12.37
C ASP A 234 10.44 15.31 -12.78
N PRO A 235 9.93 16.55 -12.65
CA PRO A 235 10.68 17.74 -13.00
C PRO A 235 11.88 17.93 -12.06
N MET A 236 12.86 18.71 -12.51
CA MET A 236 13.95 19.16 -11.65
C MET A 236 13.52 20.43 -10.89
N VAL A 237 13.83 20.52 -9.60
CA VAL A 237 13.65 21.73 -8.78
C VAL A 237 15.01 22.15 -8.26
N ASP A 238 15.42 23.40 -8.53
CA ASP A 238 16.74 23.94 -8.18
C ASP A 238 17.93 23.05 -8.61
N GLY A 239 17.80 22.43 -9.80
CA GLY A 239 18.82 21.54 -10.36
C GLY A 239 18.90 20.16 -9.70
N ARG A 240 17.94 19.81 -8.83
CA ARG A 240 17.85 18.49 -8.18
C ARG A 240 16.65 17.71 -8.71
N PRO A 241 16.79 16.38 -8.92
CA PRO A 241 15.66 15.55 -9.28
C PRO A 241 14.65 15.53 -8.13
N VAL A 242 13.39 15.78 -8.44
CA VAL A 242 12.31 15.62 -7.47
C VAL A 242 12.07 14.11 -7.25
N PRO A 243 11.81 13.66 -6.01
CA PRO A 243 11.53 12.25 -5.73
C PRO A 243 10.37 11.69 -6.56
N VAL A 244 10.46 10.40 -6.92
CA VAL A 244 9.44 9.71 -7.73
C VAL A 244 8.05 9.77 -7.11
N GLY A 245 7.07 10.08 -7.95
CA GLY A 245 5.65 10.22 -7.56
C GLY A 245 5.27 11.65 -7.18
N ARG A 246 5.95 12.65 -7.76
CA ARG A 246 5.64 14.07 -7.55
C ARG A 246 5.08 14.76 -8.80
N SER A 247 5.26 14.18 -9.98
CA SER A 247 4.58 14.56 -11.22
C SER A 247 3.39 13.64 -11.53
N ILE A 248 2.46 14.14 -12.33
CA ILE A 248 1.31 13.35 -12.81
C ILE A 248 1.79 12.18 -13.67
N ALA A 249 2.82 12.40 -14.50
CA ALA A 249 3.33 11.37 -15.40
C ALA A 249 3.99 10.21 -14.64
N SER A 250 4.82 10.50 -13.63
CA SER A 250 5.44 9.46 -12.78
C SER A 250 4.38 8.73 -11.95
N THR A 251 3.45 9.48 -11.36
CA THR A 251 2.32 8.92 -10.60
C THR A 251 1.47 7.98 -11.45
N ASN A 252 1.12 8.35 -12.69
CA ASN A 252 0.31 7.50 -13.57
C ASN A 252 0.97 6.15 -13.88
N VAL A 253 2.30 6.11 -14.09
CA VAL A 253 3.03 4.86 -14.36
C VAL A 253 3.06 3.99 -13.10
N ARG A 254 3.37 4.60 -11.95
CA ARG A 254 3.37 3.89 -10.66
C ARG A 254 1.99 3.34 -10.32
N ASP A 255 0.94 4.14 -10.45
CA ASP A 255 -0.44 3.76 -10.15
C ASP A 255 -0.92 2.63 -11.07
N ALA A 256 -0.54 2.66 -12.35
CA ALA A 256 -0.81 1.56 -13.28
C ALA A 256 -0.09 0.26 -12.86
N SER A 257 1.16 0.36 -12.40
CA SER A 257 1.92 -0.78 -11.87
C SER A 257 1.28 -1.34 -10.59
N ILE A 258 0.91 -0.46 -9.66
CA ILE A 258 0.17 -0.79 -8.43
C ILE A 258 -1.14 -1.52 -8.75
N ALA A 259 -1.93 -0.99 -9.69
CA ALA A 259 -3.18 -1.60 -10.09
C ALA A 259 -2.97 -2.98 -10.75
N ARG A 260 -1.90 -3.13 -11.55
CA ARG A 260 -1.51 -4.39 -12.17
C ARG A 260 -1.11 -5.44 -11.11
N LEU A 261 -0.29 -5.07 -10.13
CA LEU A 261 0.11 -5.95 -9.03
C LEU A 261 -1.09 -6.33 -8.15
N ALA A 262 -1.96 -5.37 -7.81
CA ALA A 262 -3.18 -5.64 -7.06
C ALA A 262 -4.11 -6.63 -7.80
N ARG A 263 -4.22 -6.52 -9.14
CA ARG A 263 -4.97 -7.46 -9.97
C ARG A 263 -4.28 -8.81 -10.13
N TRP A 264 -2.95 -8.84 -10.19
CA TRP A 264 -2.21 -10.09 -10.19
C TRP A 264 -2.45 -10.87 -8.89
N LEU A 265 -2.65 -10.15 -7.78
CA LEU A 265 -3.05 -10.75 -6.51
C LEU A 265 -4.51 -11.27 -6.55
N VAL A 266 -5.47 -10.65 -7.27
CA VAL A 266 -6.93 -10.95 -7.19
C VAL A 266 -7.85 -10.47 -8.36
N ASP A 267 -9.10 -10.97 -8.41
CA ASP A 267 -10.10 -10.65 -9.47
C ASP A 267 -11.43 -9.94 -9.03
N ALA A 268 -11.61 -9.52 -7.76
CA ALA A 268 -12.79 -8.73 -7.31
C ALA A 268 -12.43 -7.72 -6.20
N TYR A 269 -12.91 -6.46 -6.29
CA TYR A 269 -12.42 -5.32 -5.47
C TYR A 269 -13.55 -4.46 -4.85
N TYR A 270 -13.34 -3.99 -3.62
CA TYR A 270 -14.15 -3.01 -2.88
C TYR A 270 -13.22 -1.95 -2.28
N THR A 271 -13.55 -0.66 -2.32
CA THR A 271 -12.67 0.45 -1.91
C THR A 271 -13.28 1.33 -0.83
N ILE A 272 -12.55 1.55 0.25
CA ILE A 272 -12.92 2.43 1.35
C ILE A 272 -11.89 3.57 1.44
N GLY A 273 -12.31 4.81 1.25
CA GLY A 273 -11.47 5.99 1.47
C GLY A 273 -11.68 6.60 2.86
N CYS A 274 -10.62 6.97 3.57
CA CYS A 274 -10.73 7.69 4.83
C CYS A 274 -10.69 9.22 4.63
N THR A 275 -11.48 9.96 5.41
CA THR A 275 -11.54 11.42 5.36
C THR A 275 -11.81 12.03 6.75
N ALA A 276 -11.44 13.30 6.94
CA ALA A 276 -11.64 14.01 8.20
C ALA A 276 -12.11 15.45 8.03
N HIS A 277 -12.93 15.94 8.97
CA HIS A 277 -13.44 17.31 8.93
C HIS A 277 -12.40 18.35 9.33
N SER A 278 -11.68 18.16 10.44
CA SER A 278 -10.67 19.10 10.94
C SER A 278 -9.67 18.39 11.86
N GLY A 279 -8.72 19.11 12.46
CA GLY A 279 -7.80 18.58 13.45
C GLY A 279 -6.34 18.77 13.06
N MET A 280 -5.51 17.74 13.28
CA MET A 280 -4.08 17.74 12.97
C MET A 280 -3.70 16.52 12.14
N ARG A 281 -2.72 16.65 11.26
CA ARG A 281 -2.17 15.59 10.41
C ARG A 281 -0.65 15.60 10.45
N GLY A 282 -0.02 14.50 10.06
CA GLY A 282 1.43 14.44 9.87
C GLY A 282 2.02 13.11 10.28
N THR A 283 3.14 12.75 9.64
CA THR A 283 3.92 11.59 10.04
C THR A 283 4.66 11.85 11.35
N TRP A 284 5.06 10.78 12.05
CA TRP A 284 5.72 10.87 13.37
C TRP A 284 7.11 11.55 13.36
N PHE A 285 7.68 11.83 12.17
CA PHE A 285 8.95 12.54 12.00
C PHE A 285 8.79 13.96 11.44
N GLU A 286 7.57 14.38 11.11
CA GLU A 286 7.26 15.73 10.64
C GLU A 286 6.66 16.56 11.78
N THR A 287 6.75 17.88 11.68
CA THR A 287 5.94 18.78 12.52
C THR A 287 4.47 18.63 12.11
N PRO A 288 3.55 18.31 13.03
CA PRO A 288 2.14 18.20 12.70
C PRO A 288 1.58 19.50 12.10
N GLU A 289 0.77 19.36 11.06
CA GLU A 289 0.10 20.45 10.36
C GLU A 289 -1.40 20.47 10.68
N PRO A 290 -2.06 21.63 10.67
CA PRO A 290 -3.50 21.69 10.81
C PRO A 290 -4.20 21.07 9.60
N ILE A 291 -5.26 20.31 9.87
CA ILE A 291 -6.31 19.99 8.93
C ILE A 291 -7.32 21.13 9.02
N GLU A 292 -7.27 22.06 8.06
CA GLU A 292 -8.25 23.14 7.98
C GLU A 292 -9.69 22.58 7.95
N PRO A 293 -10.66 23.22 8.62
CA PRO A 293 -12.05 22.79 8.61
C PRO A 293 -12.58 22.57 7.19
N ALA A 294 -13.39 21.52 7.01
CA ALA A 294 -13.94 21.23 5.69
C ALA A 294 -14.90 22.34 5.26
N LEU A 295 -14.91 22.66 3.96
CA LEU A 295 -15.75 23.75 3.46
C LEU A 295 -17.25 23.41 3.60
N PRO A 296 -18.12 24.39 3.89
CA PRO A 296 -19.56 24.17 3.95
C PRO A 296 -20.09 23.46 2.70
N GLY A 297 -20.99 22.50 2.91
CA GLY A 297 -21.57 21.67 1.85
C GLY A 297 -20.67 20.55 1.34
N SER A 298 -19.48 20.35 1.91
CA SER A 298 -18.71 19.10 1.74
C SER A 298 -19.33 17.94 2.51
N VAL A 299 -19.02 16.71 2.11
CA VAL A 299 -19.44 15.50 2.84
C VAL A 299 -19.00 15.59 4.31
N GLU A 300 -17.78 16.00 4.56
CA GLU A 300 -17.23 16.09 5.92
C GLU A 300 -17.91 17.17 6.75
N ALA A 301 -18.19 18.35 6.19
CA ALA A 301 -18.92 19.42 6.89
C ALA A 301 -20.36 19.01 7.22
N ILE A 302 -21.06 18.33 6.29
CA ILE A 302 -22.43 17.87 6.54
C ILE A 302 -22.47 16.83 7.67
N LEU A 303 -21.47 15.95 7.78
CA LEU A 303 -21.37 14.98 8.87
C LEU A 303 -21.01 15.65 10.21
N HIS A 304 -20.07 16.60 10.18
CA HIS A 304 -19.72 17.41 11.35
C HIS A 304 -20.92 18.17 11.90
N ASP A 305 -21.65 18.90 11.05
CA ASP A 305 -22.84 19.69 11.42
C ASP A 305 -23.96 18.81 11.99
N ALA A 306 -23.96 17.51 11.63
CA ALA A 306 -24.89 16.52 12.15
C ALA A 306 -24.44 15.88 13.48
N GLY A 307 -23.30 16.28 14.03
CA GLY A 307 -22.76 15.74 15.29
C GLY A 307 -22.24 14.30 15.16
N VAL A 308 -21.80 13.90 13.96
CA VAL A 308 -21.20 12.58 13.74
C VAL A 308 -19.74 12.64 14.15
N ASP A 309 -19.31 11.82 15.11
CA ASP A 309 -17.89 11.73 15.47
C ASP A 309 -17.13 10.81 14.51
N HIS A 310 -17.72 9.65 14.21
CA HIS A 310 -17.19 8.64 13.31
C HIS A 310 -18.31 8.02 12.47
N GLY A 311 -18.05 7.75 11.20
CA GLY A 311 -19.09 7.17 10.35
C GLY A 311 -18.58 6.47 9.10
N PHE A 312 -19.36 5.51 8.62
CA PHE A 312 -19.13 4.81 7.36
C PHE A 312 -20.29 5.08 6.40
N ILE A 313 -19.99 5.35 5.13
CA ILE A 313 -20.98 5.57 4.09
C ILE A 313 -20.73 4.58 2.95
N ASP A 314 -21.66 3.65 2.74
CA ASP A 314 -21.68 2.78 1.56
C ASP A 314 -22.15 3.59 0.34
N LEU A 315 -21.21 3.95 -0.53
CA LEU A 315 -21.46 4.70 -1.76
C LEU A 315 -22.04 3.80 -2.87
N ARG A 316 -21.63 2.53 -2.88
CA ARG A 316 -22.06 1.53 -3.87
C ARG A 316 -23.55 1.23 -3.73
N GLY A 317 -24.03 1.05 -2.50
CA GLY A 317 -25.42 0.74 -2.16
C GLY A 317 -26.42 1.92 -2.26
N LEU A 318 -25.97 3.13 -2.62
CA LEU A 318 -26.86 4.30 -2.65
C LEU A 318 -28.00 4.16 -3.67
N PRO A 319 -29.24 4.60 -3.38
CA PRO A 319 -30.33 4.57 -4.34
C PRO A 319 -30.12 5.57 -5.49
N PRO A 320 -30.77 5.36 -6.66
CA PRO A 320 -30.84 6.37 -7.72
C PRO A 320 -31.35 7.72 -7.18
N GLY A 321 -30.74 8.82 -7.64
CA GLY A 321 -31.12 10.18 -7.21
C GLY A 321 -30.54 10.63 -5.86
N HIS A 322 -29.80 9.78 -5.14
CA HIS A 322 -29.12 10.20 -3.92
C HIS A 322 -28.11 11.35 -4.20
N PRO A 323 -27.99 12.39 -3.35
CA PRO A 323 -27.11 13.54 -3.61
C PRO A 323 -25.64 13.19 -3.85
N LEU A 324 -25.12 12.13 -3.21
CA LEU A 324 -23.74 11.66 -3.43
C LEU A 324 -23.53 10.97 -4.80
N ARG A 325 -24.59 10.68 -5.56
CA ARG A 325 -24.50 10.23 -6.96
C ARG A 325 -24.42 11.42 -7.95
N ALA A 326 -24.38 12.65 -7.45
CA ALA A 326 -24.07 13.87 -8.20
C ALA A 326 -22.71 14.45 -7.76
N PRO A 327 -22.11 15.39 -8.52
CA PRO A 327 -20.88 16.05 -8.12
C PRO A 327 -21.02 16.74 -6.75
N VAL A 328 -20.24 16.29 -5.77
CA VAL A 328 -20.25 16.82 -4.40
C VAL A 328 -18.83 16.93 -3.89
N ARG A 329 -18.60 17.89 -3.00
CA ARG A 329 -17.28 18.14 -2.43
C ARG A 329 -16.95 17.12 -1.34
N ALA A 330 -15.78 16.51 -1.39
CA ALA A 330 -15.19 15.73 -0.30
C ALA A 330 -13.66 15.82 -0.34
N ARG A 331 -12.97 15.25 0.65
CA ARG A 331 -11.50 15.36 0.78
C ARG A 331 -10.74 14.07 1.11
N PRO A 332 -11.06 12.91 0.51
CA PRO A 332 -10.39 11.64 0.80
C PRO A 332 -8.95 11.53 0.26
N LEU A 333 -8.41 12.59 -0.38
CA LEU A 333 -7.05 12.62 -0.90
C LEU A 333 -6.32 13.90 -0.44
N GLY A 334 -5.26 13.72 0.34
CA GLY A 334 -4.42 14.78 0.90
C GLY A 334 -5.15 15.77 1.82
N HIS A 335 -6.37 15.45 2.23
CA HIS A 335 -7.34 16.39 2.81
C HIS A 335 -7.64 17.62 1.92
N GLY A 336 -7.34 17.52 0.62
CA GLY A 336 -7.62 18.55 -0.37
C GLY A 336 -9.08 18.53 -0.80
N GLN A 337 -9.67 19.72 -0.99
CA GLN A 337 -11.07 19.84 -1.39
C GLN A 337 -11.23 19.45 -2.87
N GLN A 338 -11.94 18.37 -3.13
CA GLN A 338 -12.19 17.85 -4.48
C GLN A 338 -13.69 17.76 -4.73
N VAL A 339 -14.11 17.98 -5.98
CA VAL A 339 -15.50 17.80 -6.42
C VAL A 339 -15.54 16.65 -7.41
N ALA A 340 -16.27 15.59 -7.07
CA ALA A 340 -16.36 14.40 -7.90
C ALA A 340 -17.72 13.71 -7.72
N VAL A 341 -18.02 12.75 -8.59
CA VAL A 341 -19.11 11.79 -8.40
C VAL A 341 -18.51 10.59 -7.67
N TRP A 342 -18.47 10.63 -6.34
CA TRP A 342 -17.69 9.69 -5.51
C TRP A 342 -17.96 8.20 -5.75
N PRO A 343 -19.19 7.73 -6.02
CA PRO A 343 -19.45 6.32 -6.35
C PRO A 343 -18.74 5.81 -7.62
N ARG A 344 -18.09 6.68 -8.41
CA ARG A 344 -17.23 6.28 -9.55
C ARG A 344 -15.78 6.02 -9.16
N HIS A 345 -15.39 6.39 -7.94
CA HIS A 345 -14.00 6.39 -7.48
C HIS A 345 -13.80 5.55 -6.22
N LEU A 346 -14.82 5.51 -5.35
CA LEU A 346 -14.81 4.79 -4.08
C LEU A 346 -16.13 4.05 -3.90
N ASP A 347 -16.07 2.88 -3.28
CA ASP A 347 -17.24 2.11 -2.89
C ASP A 347 -17.80 2.54 -1.54
N ALA A 348 -16.94 3.09 -0.68
CA ALA A 348 -17.34 3.68 0.59
C ALA A 348 -16.39 4.77 1.10
N LEU A 349 -16.87 5.53 2.08
CA LEU A 349 -16.09 6.49 2.85
C LEU A 349 -16.13 6.17 4.34
N CYS A 350 -14.98 6.27 5.01
CA CYS A 350 -14.84 6.26 6.46
C CYS A 350 -14.50 7.68 6.93
N PHE A 351 -15.33 8.25 7.80
CA PHE A 351 -15.26 9.62 8.28
C PHE A 351 -14.84 9.66 9.75
N VAL A 352 -13.98 10.62 10.09
CA VAL A 352 -13.60 10.98 11.46
C VAL A 352 -13.69 12.50 11.62
N ASP A 353 -14.39 13.00 12.64
CA ASP A 353 -14.60 14.44 12.80
C ASP A 353 -13.30 15.21 13.09
N ARG A 354 -12.51 14.71 14.05
CA ARG A 354 -11.25 15.31 14.49
C ARG A 354 -10.09 14.37 14.20
N GLY A 355 -9.33 14.68 13.15
CA GLY A 355 -8.09 13.98 12.81
C GLY A 355 -6.95 14.32 13.77
N PHE A 356 -6.03 13.38 13.93
CA PHE A 356 -4.78 13.52 14.67
C PHE A 356 -3.60 12.86 13.92
N PRO A 357 -2.34 13.32 14.13
CA PRO A 357 -1.15 12.74 13.52
C PRO A 357 -0.77 11.40 14.16
N ALA A 358 -0.01 10.57 13.44
CA ALA A 358 0.47 9.29 13.91
C ALA A 358 1.55 9.46 14.99
N THR A 359 1.55 8.57 15.97
CA THR A 359 2.51 8.58 17.08
C THR A 359 3.69 7.67 16.76
N ARG A 360 4.93 8.06 17.11
CA ARG A 360 6.08 7.17 16.94
C ARG A 360 6.00 6.02 17.95
N ALA A 361 6.01 4.77 17.46
CA ALA A 361 6.09 3.59 18.30
C ALA A 361 7.38 3.61 19.15
N ARG A 362 7.27 3.22 20.43
CA ARG A 362 8.43 3.02 21.30
C ARG A 362 9.16 1.75 20.87
N GLN A 363 10.42 1.87 20.47
CA GLN A 363 11.24 0.68 20.19
C GLN A 363 11.74 0.09 21.52
N PRO A 364 11.71 -1.24 21.70
CA PRO A 364 12.35 -1.86 22.84
C PRO A 364 13.84 -1.50 22.85
N ALA A 365 14.35 -1.18 24.04
CA ALA A 365 15.72 -0.74 24.28
C ALA A 365 16.75 -1.84 24.01
#